data_AF-A0A943DE83-F1
#
_entry.id   AF-A0A943DE83-F1
#
_cell.length_a   1.000
_cell.length_b   1.000
_cell.length_c   1.000
_cell.angle_alpha   90.00
_cell.angle_beta   90.00
_cell.angle_gamma   90.00
#
_symmetry.space_group_name_H-M   'P 1'
#
loop_
_entity.id
_entity.type
_entity.pdbx_description
1 polymer ?
#
loop_
_entity_poly.entity_id
_entity_poly.type
_entity_poly.pdbx_seq_one_letter_code
_entity_poly.pdbx_strand_id
1 'polypeptide(L)'
;MPAKLIASYRRELSALADLQDAGTVTYTLLREADAYCIRAQRDTAPAVECMVCDTGEERVGMLTRFLYENAVEPAQVPAVLYDLCGSAVG
;
A
#
# COMPACT_ATOMS: atom_id res chain seq x y z
N MET A 1 15.50 -6.77 -13.52
CA MET A 1 16.13 -5.81 -12.58
C MET A 1 15.49 -6.02 -11.22
N PRO A 2 16.21 -5.95 -10.10
CA PRO A 2 15.58 -6.07 -8.78
C PRO A 2 14.65 -4.88 -8.53
N ALA A 3 13.53 -5.13 -7.84
CA ALA A 3 12.59 -4.10 -7.43
C ALA A 3 13.31 -2.97 -6.67
N LYS A 4 13.08 -1.71 -7.06
CA LYS A 4 13.70 -0.54 -6.40
C LYS A 4 12.70 0.08 -5.43
N LEU A 5 13.09 0.23 -4.17
CA LEU A 5 12.31 0.97 -3.18
C LEU A 5 12.20 2.45 -3.55
N ILE A 6 10.98 2.97 -3.65
CA ILE A 6 10.68 4.39 -3.88
C ILE A 6 10.29 5.06 -2.57
N ALA A 7 9.34 4.47 -1.84
CA ALA A 7 8.83 5.03 -0.59
C ALA A 7 8.47 3.94 0.40
N SER A 8 8.59 4.25 1.68
CA SER A 8 8.14 3.39 2.79
C SER A 8 7.53 4.27 3.87
N TYR A 9 6.30 3.94 4.26
CA TYR A 9 5.56 4.61 5.32
C TYR A 9 5.19 3.57 6.38
N ARG A 10 5.33 3.96 7.64
CA ARG A 10 5.02 3.09 8.78
C ARG A 10 4.03 3.80 9.69
N ARG A 11 2.93 3.12 10.02
CA ARG A 11 1.90 3.62 10.91
C ARG A 11 1.80 2.73 12.14
N GLU A 12 1.91 3.36 13.31
CA GLU A 12 1.68 2.72 14.60
C GLU A 12 0.22 2.96 15.01
N LEU A 13 -0.53 1.88 15.22
CA LEU A 13 -1.92 1.89 15.65
C LEU A 13 -1.98 1.62 17.15
N SER A 14 -2.72 2.47 17.86
CA SER A 14 -2.85 2.43 19.31
C SER A 14 -3.99 1.51 19.72
N ALA A 15 -3.85 0.87 20.89
CA ALA A 15 -4.88 0.01 21.51
C ALA A 15 -6.03 0.78 22.18
N LEU A 16 -6.34 2.00 21.72
CA LEU A 16 -7.46 2.76 22.27
C LEU A 16 -8.78 2.05 21.92
N ALA A 17 -9.70 2.01 22.88
CA ALA A 17 -11.03 1.45 22.66
C ALA A 17 -11.72 2.15 21.47
N ASP A 18 -12.45 1.36 20.67
CA ASP A 18 -13.17 1.79 19.47
C ASP A 18 -12.31 2.30 18.30
N LEU A 19 -10.97 2.14 18.36
CA LEU A 19 -10.06 2.33 17.23
C LEU A 19 -9.67 1.00 16.56
N GLN A 20 -8.92 1.09 15.45
CA GLN A 20 -8.33 -0.07 14.78
C GLN A 20 -7.45 -0.89 15.72
N ASP A 21 -7.38 -2.20 15.47
CA ASP A 21 -6.53 -3.13 16.22
C ASP A 21 -5.09 -2.61 16.28
N ALA A 22 -4.57 -2.57 17.50
CA ALA A 22 -3.20 -2.17 17.78
C ALA A 22 -2.21 -2.98 16.95
N GLY A 23 -1.13 -2.33 16.54
CA GLY A 23 -0.09 -2.95 15.71
C GLY A 23 0.53 -1.94 14.77
N THR A 24 1.44 -2.43 13.94
CA THR A 24 2.13 -1.62 12.95
C THR A 24 1.65 -2.00 11.55
N VAL A 25 1.29 -1.02 10.72
CA VAL A 25 1.10 -1.25 9.28
C VAL A 25 2.17 -0.50 8.49
N THR A 26 2.88 -1.22 7.64
CA THR A 26 3.90 -0.68 6.74
C THR A 26 3.40 -0.71 5.31
N TYR A 27 3.44 0.44 4.63
CA TYR A 27 3.08 0.61 3.23
C TYR A 27 4.34 0.94 2.45
N THR A 28 4.61 0.21 1.38
CA THR A 28 5.83 0.32 0.59
C THR A 28 5.47 0.48 -0.88
N LEU A 29 6.14 1.41 -1.55
CA LEU A 29 6.09 1.57 -2.99
C LEU A 29 7.39 1.09 -3.60
N LEU A 30 7.30 0.09 -4.47
CA LEU A 30 8.41 -0.48 -5.21
C LEU A 30 8.25 -0.17 -6.70
N ARG A 31 9.36 0.12 -7.36
CA ARG A 31 9.46 0.15 -8.82
C ARG A 31 9.84 -1.24 -9.31
N GLU A 32 8.97 -1.85 -10.10
CA GLU A 32 9.26 -3.01 -10.91
C GLU A 32 9.63 -2.57 -12.34
N ALA A 33 10.00 -3.52 -13.21
CA ALA A 33 10.46 -3.23 -14.57
C ALA A 33 9.51 -2.27 -15.32
N ASP A 34 8.25 -2.68 -15.48
CA ASP A 34 7.25 -1.97 -16.28
C ASP A 34 6.02 -1.53 -15.46
N ALA A 35 6.08 -1.67 -14.14
CA ALA A 35 4.97 -1.38 -13.25
C ALA A 35 5.45 -0.90 -11.88
N TYR A 36 4.51 -0.51 -11.03
CA TYR A 36 4.75 -0.22 -9.62
C TYR A 36 4.07 -1.27 -8.75
N CYS A 37 4.71 -1.67 -7.66
CA CYS A 37 4.12 -2.57 -6.67
C CYS A 37 3.84 -1.78 -5.39
N ILE A 38 2.58 -1.70 -4.99
CA ILE A 38 2.17 -1.22 -3.68
C ILE A 38 2.08 -2.44 -2.76
N ARG A 39 2.86 -2.44 -1.69
CA ARG A 39 2.89 -3.49 -0.69
C ARG A 39 2.40 -2.96 0.65
N ALA A 40 1.48 -3.66 1.28
CA ALA A 40 1.00 -3.35 2.63
C ALA A 40 1.20 -4.56 3.55
N GLN A 41 1.81 -4.35 4.71
CA GLN A 41 2.08 -5.41 5.68
C GLN A 41 1.70 -4.96 7.08
N ARG A 42 0.85 -5.75 7.75
CA ARG A 42 0.56 -5.58 9.18
C ARG A 42 1.49 -6.49 9.99
N ASP A 43 2.24 -5.90 10.91
CA ASP A 43 3.18 -6.58 11.80
C ASP A 43 4.06 -7.59 11.06
N THR A 44 3.90 -8.88 11.38
CA THR A 44 4.61 -10.01 10.77
C THR A 44 3.73 -10.84 9.84
N ALA A 45 2.48 -10.40 9.60
CA ALA A 45 1.56 -11.08 8.71
C ALA A 45 2.11 -11.06 7.25
N PRO A 46 1.65 -11.97 6.38
CA PRO A 46 1.96 -11.91 4.97
C PRO A 46 1.59 -10.55 4.39
N ALA A 47 2.47 -10.00 3.57
CA ALA A 47 2.19 -8.73 2.91
C ALA A 47 1.19 -8.93 1.77
N VAL A 48 0.32 -7.96 1.60
CA VAL A 48 -0.54 -7.82 0.43
C VAL A 48 0.21 -6.98 -0.58
N GLU A 49 0.30 -7.46 -1.82
CA GLU A 49 0.99 -6.80 -2.92
C GLU A 49 -0.01 -6.56 -4.05
N CYS A 50 0.03 -5.37 -4.64
CA CYS A 50 -0.82 -4.99 -5.76
C CYS A 50 0.05 -4.35 -6.84
N MET A 51 -0.01 -4.88 -8.06
CA MET A 51 0.65 -4.27 -9.19
C MET A 51 -0.24 -3.17 -9.75
N VAL A 52 0.36 -2.01 -10.00
CA VAL A 52 -0.28 -0.87 -10.64
C VAL A 52 0.46 -0.63 -11.96
N CYS A 53 -0.22 -0.96 -13.05
CA CYS A 53 0.25 -0.79 -14.41
C CYS A 53 -0.21 0.57 -14.97
N ASP A 54 0.41 0.99 -16.08
CA ASP A 54 -0.02 2.15 -16.88
C ASP A 54 -0.23 3.46 -16.08
N THR A 55 0.45 3.59 -14.94
CA THR A 55 0.29 4.71 -14.00
C THR A 55 1.66 5.32 -13.70
N GLY A 56 1.75 6.65 -13.77
CA GLY A 56 3.00 7.37 -13.49
C GLY A 56 3.39 7.38 -12.00
N GLU A 57 4.68 7.52 -11.72
CA GLU A 57 5.25 7.48 -10.35
C GLU A 57 4.53 8.41 -9.37
N GLU A 58 4.26 9.64 -9.78
CA GLU A 58 3.61 10.65 -8.93
C GLU A 58 2.25 10.17 -8.44
N ARG A 59 1.44 9.59 -9.34
CA ARG A 59 0.12 9.08 -9.00
C ARG A 59 0.20 7.86 -8.09
N VAL A 60 1.10 6.91 -8.34
CA VAL A 60 1.26 5.74 -7.47
C VAL A 60 1.84 6.14 -6.10
N GLY A 61 2.70 7.15 -6.05
CA GLY A 61 3.19 7.78 -4.83
C GLY A 61 2.05 8.39 -4.01
N MET A 62 1.17 9.17 -4.65
CA MET A 62 -0.02 9.73 -4.00
C MET A 62 -0.96 8.63 -3.48
N LEU A 63 -1.19 7.56 -4.25
CA LEU A 63 -2.01 6.43 -3.81
C LEU A 63 -1.42 5.73 -2.59
N THR A 64 -0.11 5.45 -2.61
CA THR A 64 0.58 4.81 -1.46
C THR A 64 0.48 5.68 -0.21
N ARG A 65 0.63 7.00 -0.37
CA ARG A 65 0.47 7.96 0.72
C ARG A 65 -0.96 8.03 1.22
N PHE A 66 -1.95 7.99 0.33
CA PHE A 66 -3.37 7.97 0.69
C PHE A 66 -3.71 6.74 1.56
N LEU A 67 -3.23 5.55 1.19
CA LEU A 67 -3.43 4.33 1.97
C LEU A 67 -2.86 4.47 3.39
N TYR A 68 -1.64 5.02 3.49
CA TYR A 68 -1.00 5.29 4.78
C TYR A 68 -1.76 6.32 5.63
N GLU A 69 -2.15 7.45 5.04
CA GLU A 69 -2.83 8.55 5.75
C GLU A 69 -4.19 8.12 6.29
N ASN A 70 -4.90 7.25 5.56
CA ASN A 70 -6.21 6.72 5.94
C ASN A 70 -6.15 5.39 6.71
N ALA A 71 -4.95 4.90 7.03
CA ALA A 71 -4.76 3.64 7.75
C ALA A 71 -5.54 2.46 7.13
N VAL A 72 -5.50 2.34 5.80
CA VAL A 72 -6.23 1.29 5.08
C VAL A 72 -5.68 -0.08 5.44
N GLU A 73 -6.53 -0.98 5.95
CA GLU A 73 -6.08 -2.33 6.30
C GLU A 73 -5.47 -3.05 5.08
N PRO A 74 -4.36 -3.80 5.23
CA PRO A 74 -3.74 -4.51 4.11
C PRO A 74 -4.73 -5.36 3.30
N ALA A 75 -5.69 -6.01 3.95
CA ALA A 75 -6.72 -6.82 3.29
C ALA A 75 -7.68 -6.00 2.41
N GLN A 76 -7.83 -4.70 2.66
CA GLN A 76 -8.69 -3.78 1.94
C GLN A 76 -7.96 -3.06 0.80
N VAL A 77 -6.63 -3.01 0.82
CA VAL A 77 -5.80 -2.32 -0.17
C VAL A 77 -6.15 -2.71 -1.61
N PRO A 78 -6.32 -4.00 -1.99
CA PRO A 78 -6.65 -4.35 -3.37
C PRO A 78 -7.97 -3.74 -3.84
N ALA A 79 -9.00 -3.77 -2.98
CA ALA A 79 -10.32 -3.22 -3.31
C ALA A 79 -10.27 -1.69 -3.46
N VAL A 80 -9.60 -0.99 -2.52
CA VAL A 80 -9.43 0.47 -2.58
C VAL A 80 -8.66 0.88 -3.83
N LEU A 81 -7.58 0.17 -4.17
CA LEU A 81 -6.81 0.46 -5.38
C LEU A 81 -7.64 0.19 -6.64
N TYR A 82 -8.40 -0.90 -6.68
CA TYR A 82 -9.31 -1.20 -7.78
C TYR A 82 -10.36 -0.09 -7.97
N ASP A 83 -10.95 0.43 -6.89
CA ASP A 83 -11.92 1.54 -6.99
C ASP A 83 -11.29 2.84 -7.52
N LEU A 84 -10.03 3.11 -7.18
CA LEU A 84 -9.32 4.35 -7.57
C LEU A 84 -8.64 4.28 -8.95
N CYS A 85 -8.30 3.08 -9.40
CA CYS A 85 -7.48 2.86 -10.60
C CYS A 85 -8.14 1.95 -11.64
N GLY A 86 -9.24 1.30 -11.29
CA GLY A 86 -9.95 0.37 -12.17
C GLY A 86 -9.07 -0.78 -12.63
N SER A 87 -9.10 -1.05 -13.93
CA SER A 87 -8.34 -2.14 -14.57
C SER A 87 -6.82 -1.97 -14.58
N ALA A 88 -6.30 -0.84 -14.10
CA ALA A 88 -4.85 -0.63 -13.96
C ALA A 88 -4.24 -1.42 -12.79
N VAL A 89 -5.07 -2.04 -11.94
CA VAL A 89 -4.64 -2.84 -10.78
C VAL A 89 -4.82 -4.32 -11.10
N GLY A 90 -3.74 -5.09 -10.92
CA GLY A 90 -3.68 -6.54 -11.22
C GLY A 90 -2.73 -7.30 -10.31
#